data_AF-A0A2W6DGA4-F1
#
_entry.id   AF-A0A2W6DGA4-F1
#
_cell.length_a   1.000
_cell.length_b   1.000
_cell.length_c   1.000
_cell.angle_alpha   90.00
_cell.angle_beta   90.00
_cell.angle_gamma   90.00
#
_symmetry.space_group_name_H-M   'P 1'
#
loop_
_entity.id
_entity.type
_entity.pdbx_description
1 polymer ?
#
loop_
_entity_poly.entity_id
_entity_poly.type
_entity_poly.pdbx_seq_one_letter_code
_entity_poly.pdbx_strand_id
1 'polypeptide(L)' 'MTDVPGEHLDEEPQDERGAPGSRDEGSDEPGSGHRPAGTSDAGDSTSIDPQDPDGDAPTLHTP' A
#
# COMPACT_ATOMS: atom_id res chain seq x y z
N MET A 1 13.39 39.95 1.74
CA MET A 1 13.25 38.73 0.93
C MET A 1 11.78 38.55 0.70
N THR A 2 11.37 38.58 -0.57
CA THR A 2 9.96 38.51 -0.96
C THR A 2 9.74 37.07 -1.40
N ASP A 3 9.46 36.17 -0.47
CA ASP A 3 9.09 34.79 -0.82
C ASP A 3 7.71 34.84 -1.48
N VAL A 4 7.70 34.78 -2.82
CA VAL A 4 6.47 34.68 -3.60
C VAL A 4 5.94 33.27 -3.42
N PRO A 5 4.69 33.08 -2.93
CA PRO A 5 4.13 31.75 -2.74
C PRO A 5 4.10 30.99 -4.07
N GLY A 6 4.79 29.85 -4.11
CA GLY A 6 4.83 28.96 -5.28
C GLY A 6 6.03 29.12 -6.21
N GLU A 7 6.95 30.06 -5.94
CA GLU A 7 8.26 30.02 -6.61
C GLU A 7 9.13 28.92 -5.98
N HIS A 8 9.73 28.10 -6.83
CA HIS A 8 10.72 27.11 -6.40
C HIS A 8 11.97 27.83 -5.92
N LEU A 9 12.39 27.53 -4.69
CA LEU A 9 13.61 28.06 -4.13
C LEU A 9 14.80 27.26 -4.67
N ASP A 10 15.92 27.95 -4.91
CA ASP A 10 17.19 27.29 -5.18
C ASP A 10 17.68 26.61 -3.88
N GLU A 11 17.58 25.28 -3.82
CA GLU A 11 17.98 24.48 -2.65
C GLU A 11 19.42 23.98 -2.77
N GLU A 12 20.13 23.92 -1.63
CA GLU A 12 21.47 23.31 -1.57
C GLU A 12 21.40 21.78 -1.69
N PRO A 13 22.36 21.15 -2.40
CA PRO A 13 22.41 19.70 -2.53
C PRO A 13 22.60 19.01 -1.18
N GLN A 14 21.91 17.89 -0.97
CA GLN A 14 22.04 17.08 0.24
C GLN A 14 23.12 16.01 0.03
N ASP A 15 24.31 16.25 0.57
CA ASP A 15 25.48 15.39 0.35
C ASP A 15 25.40 14.06 1.11
N GLU A 16 24.63 13.99 2.19
CA GLU A 16 24.64 12.86 3.11
C GLU A 16 23.24 12.29 3.34
N ARG A 17 23.16 10.95 3.27
CA ARG A 17 21.99 10.23 3.77
C ARG A 17 22.10 10.09 5.28
N GLY A 18 20.98 10.30 5.98
CA GLY A 18 20.89 9.98 7.40
C GLY A 18 21.19 8.50 7.72
N ALA A 19 21.40 8.22 9.00
CA ALA A 19 21.71 6.88 9.48
C ALA A 19 20.68 5.82 8.97
N PRO A 20 21.10 4.58 8.71
CA PRO A 20 20.19 3.48 8.44
C PRO A 20 19.14 3.33 9.54
N GLY A 21 17.89 3.03 9.16
CA GLY A 21 16.81 2.80 10.11
C GLY A 21 16.96 1.47 10.83
N SER A 22 16.38 1.35 12.03
CA SER A 22 16.47 0.19 12.92
C SER A 22 15.54 -0.98 12.53
N ARG A 23 15.21 -1.13 11.24
CA ARG A 23 14.30 -2.21 10.84
C ARG A 23 14.99 -3.55 11.09
N ASP A 24 14.42 -4.36 11.97
CA ASP A 24 14.81 -5.74 12.16
C ASP A 24 14.70 -6.48 10.82
N GLU A 25 15.73 -7.21 10.42
CA GLU A 25 15.80 -7.90 9.12
C GLU A 25 14.76 -9.03 9.01
N GLY A 26 14.03 -9.28 10.09
CA GLY A 26 13.10 -10.39 10.20
C GLY A 26 13.87 -11.67 10.53
N SER A 27 13.20 -12.60 11.20
CA SER A 27 13.80 -13.91 11.48
C SER A 27 13.96 -14.72 10.19
N ASP A 28 15.14 -15.31 9.99
CA ASP A 28 15.39 -16.34 8.96
C ASP A 28 14.61 -17.65 9.23
N GLU A 29 14.03 -17.79 10.43
CA GLU A 29 13.21 -18.94 10.78
C GLU A 29 11.87 -18.79 10.03
N PRO A 30 11.48 -19.75 9.16
CA PRO A 30 10.13 -19.75 8.64
C PRO A 30 9.20 -19.87 9.84
N GLY A 31 8.46 -18.79 10.12
CA GLY A 31 7.50 -18.79 11.21
C GLY A 31 6.65 -20.05 11.11
N SER A 32 6.59 -20.82 12.19
CA SER A 32 5.79 -22.06 12.31
C SER A 32 4.28 -21.78 12.31
N GLY A 33 3.87 -20.75 11.57
CA GLY A 33 2.49 -20.41 11.28
C GLY A 33 1.87 -21.56 10.53
N HIS A 34 1.22 -22.45 11.28
CA HIS A 34 0.22 -23.34 10.75
C HIS A 34 -0.95 -22.47 10.29
N ARG A 35 -0.85 -21.91 9.08
CA ARG A 35 -1.99 -21.26 8.44
C ARG A 35 -3.02 -22.38 8.27
N PRO A 36 -4.20 -22.31 8.92
CA PRO A 36 -5.24 -23.28 8.63
C PRO A 36 -5.50 -23.23 7.13
N ALA A 37 -5.64 -24.40 6.51
CA ALA A 37 -6.05 -24.46 5.11
C ALA A 37 -7.35 -23.67 4.98
N GLY A 38 -7.31 -22.61 4.17
CA GLY A 38 -8.50 -21.80 3.92
C GLY A 38 -9.58 -22.73 3.36
N THR A 39 -10.73 -22.78 4.01
CA THR A 39 -11.93 -23.32 3.39
C THR A 39 -12.41 -22.26 2.43
N SER A 40 -11.87 -22.25 1.21
CA SER A 40 -12.58 -21.56 0.12
C SER A 40 -13.91 -22.27 0.00
N ASP A 41 -14.98 -21.64 0.48
CA ASP A 41 -16.32 -22.10 0.16
C ASP A 41 -16.45 -22.10 -1.36
N ALA A 42 -16.96 -23.18 -1.95
CA ALA A 42 -17.06 -23.29 -3.41
C ALA A 42 -18.02 -22.23 -4.01
N GLY A 43 -18.77 -21.49 -3.18
CA GLY A 43 -19.58 -20.33 -3.55
C GLY A 43 -18.88 -18.98 -3.41
N ASP A 44 -17.65 -18.92 -2.88
CA ASP A 44 -16.87 -17.68 -2.75
C ASP A 44 -16.19 -17.34 -4.09
N SER A 45 -17.00 -17.14 -5.13
CA SER A 45 -16.52 -16.56 -6.38
C SER A 45 -16.35 -15.06 -6.18
N THR A 46 -15.20 -14.63 -5.65
CA THR A 46 -14.76 -13.22 -5.75
C THR A 46 -14.33 -12.84 -7.18
N SER A 47 -14.60 -13.72 -8.15
CA SER A 47 -14.43 -13.48 -9.57
C SER A 47 -15.44 -12.41 -10.02
N ILE A 48 -15.02 -11.15 -9.93
CA ILE A 48 -15.67 -10.05 -10.65
C ILE A 48 -15.61 -10.38 -12.14
N ASP A 49 -16.75 -10.57 -12.79
CA ASP A 49 -16.82 -10.61 -14.25
C ASP A 49 -16.56 -9.18 -14.76
N PRO A 50 -15.45 -8.90 -15.46
CA PRO A 50 -15.17 -7.57 -15.99
C PRO A 50 -16.16 -7.14 -17.10
N GLN A 51 -17.04 -8.03 -17.55
CA GLN A 51 -18.15 -7.72 -18.47
C GLN A 51 -19.46 -7.39 -17.76
N ASP A 52 -19.52 -7.53 -16.42
CA ASP A 52 -20.70 -7.23 -15.62
C ASP A 52 -20.47 -5.91 -14.83
N PRO A 53 -20.90 -4.76 -15.39
CA PRO A 53 -20.60 -3.44 -14.80
C PRO A 53 -21.35 -3.18 -13.48
N ASP A 54 -22.32 -4.03 -13.14
CA ASP A 54 -23.17 -3.91 -11.94
C ASP A 54 -22.76 -4.90 -10.83
N GLY A 55 -21.66 -5.64 -11.01
CA GLY A 55 -21.17 -6.63 -10.03
C GLY A 55 -20.71 -5.96 -8.74
N ASP A 56 -21.51 -6.13 -7.67
CA ASP A 56 -21.32 -5.77 -6.24
C ASP A 56 -20.27 -4.68 -5.91
N ALA A 57 -20.22 -3.65 -6.75
CA ALA A 57 -19.30 -2.54 -6.57
C ALA A 57 -19.91 -1.65 -5.49
N PRO A 58 -19.20 -1.39 -4.37
CA PRO A 58 -19.73 -0.52 -3.34
C PRO A 58 -19.95 0.86 -3.95
N THR A 59 -21.21 1.32 -3.94
CA THR A 59 -21.57 2.65 -4.43
C THR A 59 -20.88 3.68 -3.55
N LEU A 60 -19.87 4.38 -4.08
CA LEU A 60 -19.21 5.47 -3.38
C LEU A 60 -20.16 6.67 -3.32
N HIS A 61 -20.75 6.91 -2.15
CA HIS A 61 -21.49 8.14 -1.89
C HIS A 61 -20.49 9.28 -1.71
N THR A 62 -20.32 10.11 -2.73
CA THR A 62 -19.59 11.38 -2.60
C THR A 62 -20.46 12.40 -1.85
N PRO A 63 -19.89 13.18 -0.90
CA PRO A 63 -20.62 14.23 -0.18
C PRO A 63 -20.97 15.43 -1.07
#